data_AF-A0A7S1BFI2-F1
#
_entry.id   AF-A0A7S1BFI2-F1
#
_cell.length_a   1.000
_cell.length_b   1.000
_cell.length_c   1.000
_cell.angle_alpha   90.00
_cell.angle_beta   90.00
_cell.angle_gamma   90.00
#
_symmetry.space_group_name_H-M   'P 1'
#
loop_
_entity.id
_entity.type
_entity.pdbx_description
1 polymer ?
#
loop_
_entity_poly.entity_id
_entity_poly.type
_entity_poly.pdbx_seq_one_letter_code
_entity_poly.pdbx_strand_id
1 'polypeptide(L)'
;KKDLEDTLVFDSPFTQDASGWWVADQAMFRFPKGVVVGAKSSSCTYGEVTFSVNVEDDIYANCPEGDGSVTFGQANTASGEYSSVLGGYGNTAAGNFAAILGGTENSALGDYSSISGGSNNLISNNHASVYGGEAILKKDLEATL
;
A
#
# COMPACT_ATOMS: atom_id res chain seq x y z
N LYS A 1 23.76 -22.02 -16.69
CA LYS A 1 23.16 -21.20 -15.62
C LYS A 1 24.29 -20.32 -15.11
N LYS A 2 24.36 -19.06 -15.56
CA LYS A 2 25.36 -18.11 -15.06
C LYS A 2 24.95 -17.79 -13.61
N ASP A 3 25.90 -17.78 -12.69
CA ASP A 3 25.60 -17.53 -11.28
C ASP A 3 24.95 -16.16 -11.15
N LEU A 4 23.88 -16.05 -10.36
CA LEU A 4 23.16 -14.79 -10.20
C LEU A 4 24.08 -13.70 -9.62
N GLU A 5 25.04 -14.10 -8.78
CA GLU A 5 26.04 -13.21 -8.20
C GLU A 5 27.00 -12.63 -9.25
N ASP A 6 27.43 -13.43 -10.24
CA ASP A 6 28.26 -12.95 -11.36
C ASP A 6 27.52 -11.97 -12.27
N THR A 7 26.19 -11.99 -12.27
CA THR A 7 25.34 -11.12 -13.08
C THR A 7 25.14 -9.74 -12.42
N LEU A 8 25.18 -9.69 -11.09
CA LEU A 8 25.03 -8.46 -10.31
C LEU A 8 26.32 -7.63 -10.19
N VAL A 9 27.50 -8.21 -10.42
CA VAL A 9 28.78 -7.52 -10.20
C VAL A 9 29.31 -6.83 -11.47
N PHE A 10 29.09 -7.40 -12.66
CA PHE A 10 29.65 -6.87 -13.91
C PHE A 10 28.68 -5.98 -14.73
N ASP A 11 27.37 -6.15 -14.53
CA ASP A 11 26.31 -5.35 -15.20
C ASP A 11 25.44 -4.60 -14.16
N SER A 12 26.01 -4.29 -12.98
CA SER A 12 25.27 -3.60 -11.92
C SER A 12 24.89 -2.18 -12.33
N PRO A 13 23.61 -1.77 -12.24
CA PRO A 13 23.24 -0.37 -12.38
C PRO A 13 23.63 0.49 -11.16
N PHE A 14 24.29 -0.11 -10.17
CA PHE A 14 24.68 0.53 -8.93
C PHE A 14 26.19 0.77 -8.89
N THR A 15 26.59 1.95 -8.44
CA THR A 15 27.97 2.28 -8.10
C THR A 15 28.09 2.48 -6.60
N GLN A 16 29.21 2.10 -5.99
CA GLN A 16 29.41 2.34 -4.57
C GLN A 16 29.99 3.74 -4.37
N ASP A 17 29.37 4.57 -3.53
CA ASP A 17 29.93 5.86 -3.16
C ASP A 17 31.18 5.69 -2.27
N ALA A 18 31.89 6.79 -2.01
CA ALA A 18 33.12 6.77 -1.22
C ALA A 18 32.92 6.28 0.24
N SER A 19 31.67 6.20 0.72
CA SER A 19 31.30 5.75 2.06
C SER A 19 30.80 4.30 2.08
N GLY A 20 30.80 3.60 0.94
CA GLY A 20 30.38 2.21 0.86
C GLY A 20 28.90 2.00 0.55
N TRP A 21 28.13 3.05 0.24
CA TRP A 21 26.72 2.93 -0.11
C TRP A 21 26.53 2.70 -1.61
N TRP A 22 25.69 1.74 -1.97
CA TRP A 22 25.30 1.54 -3.37
C TRP A 22 24.33 2.63 -3.79
N VAL A 23 24.76 3.47 -4.74
CA VAL A 23 23.98 4.55 -5.33
C VAL A 23 23.70 4.25 -6.80
N ALA A 24 22.50 4.61 -7.22
CA ALA A 24 22.10 4.54 -8.61
C ALA A 24 22.61 5.73 -9.43
N ASP A 25 22.81 5.53 -10.73
CA ASP A 25 22.83 6.65 -11.68
C ASP A 25 21.50 7.44 -11.59
N GLN A 26 21.54 8.77 -11.73
CA GLN A 26 20.35 9.65 -11.63
C GLN A 26 19.25 9.33 -12.68
N ALA A 27 19.57 8.59 -13.74
CA ALA A 27 18.62 8.13 -14.73
C ALA A 27 18.03 6.73 -14.45
N MET A 28 18.65 5.94 -13.57
CA MET A 28 18.17 4.59 -13.22
C MET A 28 17.24 4.68 -12.00
N PHE A 29 16.22 3.81 -11.92
CA PHE A 29 15.08 3.87 -10.97
C PHE A 29 13.95 4.85 -11.27
N ARG A 30 13.86 5.39 -12.50
CA ARG A 30 12.59 5.94 -12.97
C ARG A 30 11.65 4.81 -13.38
N PHE A 31 10.75 4.43 -12.49
CA PHE A 31 9.66 3.50 -12.79
C PHE A 31 8.40 4.32 -13.15
N PRO A 32 8.00 4.40 -14.42
CA PRO A 32 6.79 5.13 -14.81
C PRO A 32 5.50 4.40 -14.39
N LYS A 33 5.56 3.07 -14.31
CA LYS A 33 4.54 2.20 -13.70
C LYS A 33 4.83 2.09 -12.20
N GLY A 34 4.44 1.01 -11.54
CA GLY A 34 4.81 0.76 -10.15
C GLY A 34 5.96 -0.23 -9.96
N VAL A 35 6.36 -0.38 -8.70
CA VAL A 35 7.23 -1.46 -8.21
C VAL A 35 6.41 -2.35 -7.27
N VAL A 36 6.42 -3.65 -7.51
CA VAL A 36 5.84 -4.64 -6.60
C VAL A 36 6.97 -5.54 -6.11
N VAL A 37 7.15 -5.59 -4.80
CA VAL A 37 8.04 -6.54 -4.14
C VAL A 37 7.22 -7.79 -3.81
N GLY A 38 7.65 -8.96 -4.29
CA GLY A 38 6.88 -10.19 -4.21
C GLY A 38 6.05 -10.42 -5.48
N ALA A 39 4.83 -10.97 -5.32
CA ALA A 39 3.96 -11.31 -6.45
C ALA A 39 2.94 -10.22 -6.77
N LYS A 40 2.84 -9.84 -8.05
CA LYS A 40 1.74 -9.00 -8.55
C LYS A 40 0.47 -9.85 -8.61
N SER A 41 -0.65 -9.27 -8.18
CA SER A 41 -1.94 -9.96 -8.27
C SER A 41 -2.57 -9.84 -9.64
N SER A 42 -3.22 -10.93 -10.08
CA SER A 42 -4.05 -10.93 -11.29
C SER A 42 -5.40 -10.27 -11.09
N SER A 43 -5.85 -10.14 -9.83
CA SER A 43 -7.14 -9.58 -9.46
C SER A 43 -7.14 -8.05 -9.32
N CYS A 44 -5.96 -7.44 -9.08
CA CYS A 44 -5.84 -6.00 -8.90
C CYS A 44 -5.61 -5.26 -10.23
N THR A 45 -6.20 -4.08 -10.36
CA THR A 45 -5.68 -3.06 -11.29
C THR A 45 -4.52 -2.32 -10.59
N TYR A 46 -3.47 -1.94 -11.30
CA TYR A 46 -2.36 -1.21 -10.69
C TYR A 46 -2.27 0.17 -11.33
N GLY A 47 -2.26 1.21 -10.49
CA GLY A 47 -2.01 2.57 -10.91
C GLY A 47 -0.57 2.78 -11.40
N GLU A 48 -0.35 3.91 -12.04
CA GLU A 48 0.98 4.39 -12.41
C GLU A 48 1.76 4.84 -11.16
N VAL A 49 3.09 4.71 -11.17
CA VAL A 49 3.96 5.17 -10.06
C VAL A 49 3.58 4.60 -8.69
N THR A 50 3.15 3.34 -8.65
CA THR A 50 2.71 2.66 -7.41
C THR A 50 3.84 1.93 -6.69
N PHE A 51 3.70 1.69 -5.38
CA PHE A 51 4.59 0.82 -4.63
C PHE A 51 3.82 -0.15 -3.75
N SER A 52 4.11 -1.45 -3.87
CA SER A 52 3.45 -2.46 -3.05
C SER A 52 4.40 -3.58 -2.63
N VAL A 53 4.20 -4.10 -1.43
CA VAL A 53 4.85 -5.32 -0.93
C VAL A 53 3.79 -6.39 -0.75
N ASN A 54 3.91 -7.47 -1.50
CA ASN A 54 2.99 -8.58 -1.51
C ASN A 54 3.70 -9.86 -1.05
N VAL A 55 2.98 -10.69 -0.29
CA VAL A 55 3.37 -12.09 -0.10
C VAL A 55 3.08 -12.89 -1.39
N GLU A 56 3.67 -14.08 -1.53
CA GLU A 56 3.62 -14.84 -2.79
C GLU A 56 2.21 -15.33 -3.20
N ASP A 57 1.21 -15.21 -2.32
CA ASP A 57 -0.17 -15.64 -2.58
C ASP A 57 -1.07 -14.53 -3.16
N ASP A 58 -1.66 -14.82 -4.33
CA ASP A 58 -2.53 -13.90 -5.08
C ASP A 58 -3.77 -13.42 -4.28
N ILE A 59 -4.34 -14.30 -3.43
CA ILE A 59 -5.55 -14.02 -2.62
C ILE A 59 -5.32 -12.95 -1.55
N TYR A 60 -4.07 -12.75 -1.16
CA TYR A 60 -3.70 -11.88 -0.04
C TYR A 60 -2.83 -10.71 -0.47
N ALA A 61 -2.77 -10.49 -1.78
CA ALA A 61 -2.04 -9.38 -2.36
C ALA A 61 -2.71 -8.04 -2.05
N ASN A 62 -1.88 -7.01 -2.00
CA ASN A 62 -2.33 -5.64 -1.94
C ASN A 62 -2.60 -5.10 -3.36
N CYS A 63 -3.64 -4.26 -3.47
CA CYS A 63 -4.08 -3.60 -4.69
C CYS A 63 -3.85 -2.07 -4.61
N PRO A 64 -2.67 -1.56 -5.01
CA PRO A 64 -2.44 -0.12 -5.22
C PRO A 64 -3.04 0.29 -6.57
N GLU A 65 -4.36 0.49 -6.60
CA GLU A 65 -5.11 0.77 -7.83
C GLU A 65 -5.01 2.23 -8.27
N GLY A 66 -4.89 3.17 -7.32
CA GLY A 66 -4.78 4.59 -7.62
C GLY A 66 -3.38 4.98 -8.10
N ASP A 67 -3.30 5.97 -8.98
CA ASP A 67 -2.00 6.52 -9.42
C ASP A 67 -1.25 7.13 -8.23
N GLY A 68 0.05 6.83 -8.11
CA GLY A 68 0.88 7.25 -6.99
C GLY A 68 0.56 6.57 -5.65
N SER A 69 -0.29 5.54 -5.64
CA SER A 69 -0.70 4.87 -4.40
C SER A 69 0.39 3.93 -3.85
N VAL A 70 0.37 3.76 -2.52
CA VAL A 70 1.30 2.89 -1.79
C VAL A 70 0.54 1.95 -0.87
N THR A 71 0.81 0.65 -0.97
CA THR A 71 0.07 -0.35 -0.21
C THR A 71 1.00 -1.42 0.38
N PHE A 72 1.00 -1.56 1.70
CA PHE A 72 1.72 -2.60 2.44
C PHE A 72 0.75 -3.44 3.28
N GLY A 73 1.25 -4.51 3.91
CA GLY A 73 0.45 -5.43 4.70
C GLY A 73 -0.13 -6.54 3.84
N GLN A 74 -1.38 -6.93 4.10
CA GLN A 74 -2.01 -8.06 3.44
C GLN A 74 -3.45 -7.73 3.05
N ALA A 75 -3.85 -8.07 1.82
CA ALA A 75 -5.21 -7.87 1.32
C ALA A 75 -5.74 -6.42 1.46
N ASN A 76 -4.86 -5.41 1.32
CA ASN A 76 -5.27 -4.01 1.38
C ASN A 76 -5.47 -3.42 -0.02
N THR A 77 -6.37 -2.44 -0.14
CA THR A 77 -6.65 -1.72 -1.37
C THR A 77 -6.46 -0.22 -1.18
N ALA A 78 -5.70 0.42 -2.07
CA ALA A 78 -5.53 1.86 -2.14
C ALA A 78 -5.95 2.32 -3.54
N SER A 79 -7.22 2.70 -3.69
CA SER A 79 -7.85 2.97 -5.00
C SER A 79 -8.02 4.46 -5.32
N GLY A 80 -7.86 5.34 -4.32
CA GLY A 80 -7.80 6.79 -4.56
C GLY A 80 -6.45 7.23 -5.13
N GLU A 81 -6.43 8.30 -5.90
CA GLU A 81 -5.17 8.92 -6.38
C GLU A 81 -4.34 9.37 -5.17
N TYR A 82 -3.04 9.04 -5.16
CA TYR A 82 -2.12 9.29 -4.05
C TYR A 82 -2.60 8.75 -2.69
N SER A 83 -3.49 7.76 -2.67
CA SER A 83 -3.93 7.10 -1.45
C SER A 83 -2.86 6.17 -0.89
N SER A 84 -2.94 5.86 0.40
CA SER A 84 -1.98 4.95 1.04
C SER A 84 -2.60 4.05 2.09
N VAL A 85 -2.15 2.79 2.11
CA VAL A 85 -2.35 1.88 3.24
C VAL A 85 -0.97 1.37 3.68
N LEU A 86 -0.51 1.79 4.85
CA LEU A 86 0.87 1.54 5.28
C LEU A 86 1.08 0.19 6.00
N GLY A 87 0.01 -0.58 6.22
CA GLY A 87 0.06 -1.90 6.81
C GLY A 87 -1.32 -2.43 7.20
N GLY A 88 -1.35 -3.53 7.95
CA GLY A 88 -2.60 -4.15 8.42
C GLY A 88 -3.22 -5.13 7.43
N TYR A 89 -4.49 -5.48 7.67
CA TYR A 89 -5.23 -6.48 6.91
C TYR A 89 -6.58 -5.96 6.42
N GLY A 90 -6.90 -6.13 5.14
CA GLY A 90 -8.26 -5.88 4.64
C GLY A 90 -8.70 -4.41 4.61
N ASN A 91 -7.79 -3.44 4.65
CA ASN A 91 -8.14 -2.02 4.66
C ASN A 91 -8.35 -1.47 3.24
N THR A 92 -9.21 -0.46 3.10
CA THR A 92 -9.53 0.21 1.84
C THR A 92 -9.39 1.73 1.95
N ALA A 93 -8.40 2.31 1.28
CA ALA A 93 -8.25 3.77 1.11
C ALA A 93 -8.73 4.17 -0.29
N ALA A 94 -9.98 4.61 -0.41
CA ALA A 94 -10.64 4.89 -1.70
C ALA A 94 -10.78 6.37 -2.02
N GLY A 95 -10.69 7.26 -1.02
CA GLY A 95 -10.66 8.71 -1.27
C GLY A 95 -9.31 9.16 -1.85
N ASN A 96 -9.31 10.20 -2.67
CA ASN A 96 -8.06 10.80 -3.15
C ASN A 96 -7.28 11.36 -1.96
N PHE A 97 -5.97 11.08 -1.91
CA PHE A 97 -5.10 11.42 -0.77
C PHE A 97 -5.54 10.79 0.57
N ALA A 98 -6.40 9.76 0.56
CA ALA A 98 -6.79 9.08 1.79
C ALA A 98 -5.62 8.25 2.34
N ALA A 99 -5.50 8.18 3.67
CA ALA A 99 -4.43 7.46 4.34
C ALA A 99 -4.95 6.53 5.43
N ILE A 100 -4.54 5.27 5.39
CA ILE A 100 -4.75 4.31 6.48
C ILE A 100 -3.38 3.83 6.95
N LEU A 101 -3.03 4.15 8.20
CA LEU A 101 -1.73 3.76 8.76
C LEU A 101 -1.63 2.25 9.04
N GLY A 102 -2.75 1.61 9.39
CA GLY A 102 -2.82 0.17 9.63
C GLY A 102 -4.15 -0.26 10.24
N GLY A 103 -4.18 -1.43 10.86
CA GLY A 103 -5.38 -2.01 11.48
C GLY A 103 -6.07 -3.04 10.59
N THR A 104 -7.33 -3.33 10.89
CA THR A 104 -8.09 -4.41 10.24
C THR A 104 -9.43 -3.90 9.70
N GLU A 105 -9.70 -4.11 8.42
CA GLU A 105 -11.01 -3.83 7.81
C GLU A 105 -11.46 -2.36 7.91
N ASN A 106 -10.53 -1.41 7.91
CA ASN A 106 -10.86 0.01 7.90
C ASN A 106 -11.13 0.53 6.47
N SER A 107 -12.04 1.50 6.32
CA SER A 107 -12.43 2.10 5.04
C SER A 107 -12.39 3.63 5.10
N ALA A 108 -11.44 4.24 4.39
CA ALA A 108 -11.29 5.68 4.24
C ALA A 108 -11.73 6.10 2.83
N LEU A 109 -13.01 6.47 2.70
CA LEU A 109 -13.67 6.75 1.41
C LEU A 109 -13.73 8.24 1.05
N GLY A 110 -13.57 9.14 2.02
CA GLY A 110 -13.56 10.58 1.78
C GLY A 110 -12.20 11.08 1.28
N ASP A 111 -12.18 12.09 0.42
CA ASP A 111 -10.92 12.71 -0.02
C ASP A 111 -10.20 13.34 1.17
N TYR A 112 -8.87 13.21 1.22
CA TYR A 112 -8.03 13.67 2.32
C TYR A 112 -8.44 13.10 3.69
N SER A 113 -9.15 11.98 3.73
CA SER A 113 -9.52 11.32 4.99
C SER A 113 -8.36 10.49 5.54
N SER A 114 -8.35 10.29 6.86
CA SER A 114 -7.27 9.54 7.50
C SER A 114 -7.75 8.62 8.62
N ILE A 115 -7.30 7.37 8.63
CA ILE A 115 -7.51 6.43 9.74
C ILE A 115 -6.14 6.02 10.30
N SER A 116 -5.90 6.27 11.58
CA SER A 116 -4.60 5.94 12.19
C SER A 116 -4.45 4.45 12.55
N GLY A 117 -5.55 3.72 12.71
CA GLY A 117 -5.54 2.31 13.08
C GLY A 117 -6.92 1.83 13.54
N GLY A 118 -6.96 0.70 14.25
CA GLY A 118 -8.20 0.13 14.78
C GLY A 118 -8.85 -0.90 13.86
N SER A 119 -10.12 -1.21 14.11
CA SER A 119 -10.87 -2.20 13.34
C SER A 119 -12.22 -1.67 12.87
N ASN A 120 -12.60 -2.02 11.63
CA ASN A 120 -13.93 -1.76 11.09
C ASN A 120 -14.33 -0.27 11.00
N ASN A 121 -13.38 0.67 11.08
CA ASN A 121 -13.70 2.10 10.99
C ASN A 121 -14.09 2.49 9.56
N LEU A 122 -15.12 3.33 9.42
CA LEU A 122 -15.60 3.85 8.14
C LEU A 122 -15.65 5.37 8.15
N ILE A 123 -14.91 6.02 7.26
CA ILE A 123 -14.98 7.46 7.02
C ILE A 123 -15.44 7.71 5.58
N SER A 124 -16.59 8.36 5.40
CA SER A 124 -17.08 8.78 4.08
C SER A 124 -16.99 10.28 3.82
N ASN A 125 -16.67 11.07 4.84
CA ASN A 125 -16.58 12.53 4.72
C ASN A 125 -15.18 12.95 4.30
N ASN A 126 -15.11 13.93 3.40
CA ASN A 126 -13.84 14.55 3.02
C ASN A 126 -13.20 15.25 4.23
N HIS A 127 -11.87 15.22 4.31
CA HIS A 127 -11.05 15.82 5.38
C HIS A 127 -11.34 15.31 6.80
N ALA A 128 -12.05 14.20 6.96
CA ALA A 128 -12.33 13.63 8.26
C ALA A 128 -11.23 12.66 8.71
N SER A 129 -11.01 12.58 10.02
CA SER A 129 -9.96 11.76 10.61
C SER A 129 -10.50 10.91 11.76
N VAL A 130 -10.04 9.66 11.86
CA VAL A 130 -10.26 8.76 12.99
C VAL A 130 -8.91 8.30 13.52
N TYR A 131 -8.70 8.45 14.83
CA TYR A 131 -7.45 8.04 15.49
C TYR A 131 -7.37 6.53 15.78
N GLY A 132 -8.50 5.83 15.78
CA GLY A 132 -8.58 4.39 15.97
C GLY A 132 -9.87 3.97 16.69
N GLY A 133 -9.86 2.75 17.24
CA GLY A 133 -11.02 2.13 17.88
C GLY A 133 -11.63 1.02 17.03
N GLU A 134 -12.71 0.43 17.52
CA GLU A 134 -13.52 -0.57 16.81
C GLU A 134 -14.88 0.04 16.50
N ALA A 135 -15.28 0.03 15.22
CA ALA A 135 -16.64 0.46 14.89
C ALA A 135 -17.64 -0.56 15.38
N ILE A 136 -18.56 -0.13 16.25
CA ILE A 136 -19.69 -0.95 16.67
C ILE A 136 -20.77 -0.85 15.59
N LEU A 137 -21.10 -1.96 14.94
CA LEU A 137 -22.22 -1.99 14.00
C LEU A 137 -23.53 -1.82 14.78
N LYS A 138 -24.49 -1.05 14.26
CA LYS A 138 -25.78 -0.80 14.94
C LYS A 138 -26.51 -2.08 15.37
N LYS A 139 -26.32 -3.20 14.66
CA LYS A 139 -26.88 -4.51 15.02
C LYS A 139 -26.37 -5.06 16.36
N ASP A 140 -25.15 -4.71 16.74
CA ASP A 140 -24.52 -5.17 18.00
C ASP A 140 -25.03 -4.33 19.19
N LEU A 141 -25.52 -3.12 18.91
CA LEU A 141 -26.20 -2.28 19.89
C LEU A 141 -27.59 -2.81 20.26
N GLU A 142 -28.31 -3.39 19.30
CA GLU A 142 -29.63 -4.02 19.52
C GLU A 142 -29.53 -5.34 20.32
N ALA A 143 -28.35 -5.96 20.41
CA ALA A 143 -28.13 -7.15 21.22
C ALA A 143 -27.71 -6.86 22.67
N THR A 144 -27.53 -5.57 23.02
CA THR A 144 -27.04 -5.13 24.34
C THR A 144 -28.11 -4.39 25.17
N LEU A 145 -29.36 -4.34 24.69
CA LEU A 145 -30.54 -3.79 25.37
C LEU A 145 -31.61 -4.88 25.58
#